data_AF-A0AAD8MQW2-F1
#
_entry.id   AF-A0AAD8MQW2-F1
#
_cell.length_a   1.000
_cell.length_b   1.000
_cell.length_c   1.000
_cell.angle_alpha   90.00
_cell.angle_beta   90.00
_cell.angle_gamma   90.00
#
_symmetry.space_group_name_H-M   'P 1'
#
loop_
_entity.id
_entity.type
_entity.pdbx_description
1 polymer ?
#
loop_
_entity_poly.entity_id
_entity_poly.type
_entity_poly.pdbx_seq_one_letter_code
_entity_poly.pdbx_strand_id
1 'polypeptide(L)'
;MRMGNIRNIPLRYSGDLPCINVGKPKRPTYIPLELCSLVSLQRYTKALTTLQRLSWALKVNNYVDEPLLRACGVLVSNNFTQVEGCVLSAPRVHTLLSDLPILLLVALFYEDGRPVNGKSIGRKVLLNKRTLMIVVFL
;
A
#
# COMPACT_ATOMS: atom_id res chain seq x y z
N MET A 1 25.01 8.23 -17.51
CA MET A 1 26.48 8.30 -17.63
C MET A 1 26.95 6.92 -18.07
N ARG A 2 27.33 6.73 -19.35
CA ARG A 2 27.84 5.43 -19.84
C ARG A 2 29.30 5.32 -19.41
N MET A 3 29.65 4.28 -18.66
CA MET A 3 31.02 4.08 -18.18
C MET A 3 31.85 3.48 -19.31
N GLY A 4 32.83 4.24 -19.83
CA GLY A 4 33.83 3.71 -20.75
C GLY A 4 34.65 2.62 -20.04
N ASN A 5 35.06 1.58 -20.78
CA ASN A 5 35.71 0.39 -20.24
C ASN A 5 37.17 0.67 -19.82
N ILE A 6 37.36 1.42 -18.73
CA ILE A 6 38.68 1.84 -18.24
C ILE A 6 39.51 0.63 -17.76
N ARG A 7 38.86 -0.48 -17.40
CA ARG A 7 39.49 -1.69 -16.84
C ARG A 7 39.56 -2.86 -17.83
N ASN A 8 39.16 -2.64 -19.09
CA ASN A 8 39.14 -3.65 -20.14
C ASN A 8 38.38 -4.94 -19.76
N ILE A 9 37.33 -4.82 -18.94
CA ILE A 9 36.47 -5.94 -18.52
C ILE A 9 35.30 -5.99 -19.51
N PRO A 10 35.14 -7.05 -20.31
CA PRO A 10 34.02 -7.16 -21.25
C PRO A 10 32.73 -7.38 -20.46
N LEU A 11 31.82 -6.41 -20.54
CA LEU A 11 30.46 -6.54 -20.02
C LEU A 11 29.60 -7.30 -21.04
N ARG A 12 28.86 -8.31 -20.60
CA ARG A 12 28.08 -9.18 -21.48
C ARG A 12 26.66 -8.69 -21.74
N TYR A 13 26.02 -8.02 -20.77
CA TYR A 13 24.60 -7.65 -20.85
C TYR A 13 24.24 -6.30 -20.21
N SER A 14 25.14 -5.71 -19.42
CA SER A 14 24.93 -4.48 -18.65
C SER A 14 25.55 -3.24 -19.30
N GLY A 15 26.03 -3.36 -20.54
CA GLY A 15 26.64 -2.25 -21.29
C GLY A 15 25.72 -1.02 -21.43
N ASP A 16 24.41 -1.25 -21.52
CA ASP A 16 23.39 -0.19 -21.63
C ASP A 16 22.70 0.14 -20.29
N LEU A 17 23.01 -0.59 -19.21
CA LEU A 17 22.38 -0.40 -17.91
C LEU A 17 23.09 0.70 -17.09
N PRO A 18 22.37 1.39 -16.18
CA PRO A 18 22.99 2.35 -15.28
C PRO A 18 23.93 1.64 -14.29
N CYS A 19 25.10 2.24 -14.07
CA CYS A 19 26.04 1.79 -13.04
C CYS A 19 25.58 2.20 -11.64
N ILE A 20 25.90 1.39 -10.63
CA ILE A 20 25.65 1.71 -9.21
C ILE A 20 26.78 2.60 -8.69
N ASN A 21 26.43 3.67 -7.94
CA ASN A 21 27.42 4.50 -7.25
C ASN A 21 27.62 3.97 -5.83
N VAL A 22 28.82 3.47 -5.54
CA VAL A 22 29.21 2.97 -4.21
C VAL A 22 30.22 3.90 -3.51
N GLY A 23 30.56 5.02 -4.14
CA GLY A 23 31.56 5.97 -3.64
C GLY A 23 31.01 7.02 -2.68
N LYS A 24 31.87 7.97 -2.29
CA LYS A 24 31.49 9.12 -1.46
C LYS A 24 30.82 10.20 -2.30
N PRO A 25 29.97 11.07 -1.74
CA PRO A 25 29.32 12.15 -2.49
C PRO A 25 30.29 13.07 -3.25
N LYS A 26 31.47 13.35 -2.66
CA LYS A 26 32.53 14.17 -3.28
C LYS A 26 33.50 13.37 -4.18
N ARG A 27 33.46 12.04 -4.14
CA ARG A 27 34.31 11.13 -4.93
C ARG A 27 33.48 9.89 -5.30
N PRO A 28 32.57 10.02 -6.28
CA PRO A 28 31.71 8.91 -6.68
C PRO A 28 32.54 7.80 -7.31
N THR A 29 32.13 6.56 -7.11
CA THR A 29 32.77 5.37 -7.70
C THR A 29 31.67 4.53 -8.29
N TYR A 30 31.64 4.48 -9.62
CA TYR A 30 30.60 3.78 -10.37
C TYR A 30 31.06 2.38 -10.73
N ILE A 31 30.22 1.39 -10.44
CA ILE A 31 30.47 -0.03 -10.75
C ILE A 31 29.29 -0.55 -11.58
N PRO A 32 29.54 -1.30 -12.67
CA PRO A 32 28.47 -1.93 -13.43
C PRO A 32 27.83 -3.08 -12.64
N LEU A 33 26.52 -3.30 -12.82
CA LEU A 33 25.73 -4.27 -12.06
C LEU A 33 26.25 -5.70 -12.19
N GLU A 34 26.81 -6.06 -13.36
CA GLU A 34 27.46 -7.36 -13.63
C GLU A 34 28.58 -7.71 -12.63
N LEU A 35 29.23 -6.70 -12.06
CA LEU A 35 30.35 -6.88 -11.15
C LEU A 35 29.94 -6.75 -9.68
N CYS A 36 28.65 -6.60 -9.39
CA CYS A 36 28.13 -6.46 -8.04
C CYS A 36 27.40 -7.74 -7.60
N SER A 37 27.69 -8.21 -6.39
CA SER A 37 26.94 -9.26 -5.71
C SER A 37 26.35 -8.73 -4.40
N LEU A 38 25.15 -9.21 -4.06
CA LEU A 38 24.53 -8.89 -2.78
C LEU A 38 25.22 -9.66 -1.67
N VAL A 39 25.65 -8.96 -0.62
CA VAL A 39 26.22 -9.60 0.56
C VAL A 39 25.07 -10.21 1.38
N SER A 40 25.24 -11.46 1.78
CA SER A 40 24.28 -12.16 2.65
C SER A 40 24.13 -11.48 4.01
N LEU A 41 22.99 -11.69 4.68
CA LEU A 41 22.69 -11.19 6.03
C LEU A 41 22.58 -9.66 6.18
N GLN A 42 22.49 -8.92 5.07
CA GLN A 42 22.14 -7.50 5.16
C GLN A 42 20.68 -7.32 5.58
N ARG A 43 20.46 -6.56 6.66
CA ARG A 43 19.11 -6.24 7.15
C ARG A 43 18.43 -5.25 6.21
N TYR A 44 17.27 -5.62 5.70
CA TYR A 44 16.41 -4.68 4.98
C TYR A 44 15.83 -3.65 5.96
N THR A 45 16.14 -2.38 5.75
CA THR A 45 15.76 -1.29 6.66
C THR A 45 14.48 -0.57 6.23
N LYS A 46 13.99 -0.81 5.02
CA LYS A 46 12.74 -0.22 4.55
C LYS A 46 11.55 -1.05 5.04
N ALA A 47 10.42 -0.38 5.12
CA ALA A 47 9.16 -1.01 5.46
C ALA A 47 8.75 -1.99 4.33
N LEU A 48 8.56 -3.27 4.66
CA LEU A 48 7.95 -4.22 3.72
C LEU A 48 6.51 -3.81 3.44
N THR A 49 5.98 -4.18 2.27
CA THR A 49 4.55 -4.01 1.99
C THR A 49 3.70 -4.84 2.95
N THR A 50 2.46 -4.42 3.22
CA THR A 50 1.54 -5.12 4.13
C THR A 50 1.37 -6.59 3.73
N LEU A 51 1.19 -6.86 2.44
CA LEU A 51 1.04 -8.23 1.92
C LEU A 51 2.31 -9.07 2.13
N GLN A 52 3.50 -8.51 1.89
CA GLN A 52 4.76 -9.23 2.11
C GLN A 52 4.94 -9.58 3.59
N ARG A 53 4.62 -8.67 4.52
CA ARG A 53 4.73 -8.94 5.97
C ARG A 53 3.79 -10.06 6.40
N LEU A 54 2.53 -9.97 5.98
CA LEU A 54 1.52 -10.95 6.34
C LEU A 54 1.84 -12.32 5.72
N SER A 55 2.27 -12.37 4.45
CA SER A 55 2.65 -13.62 3.80
C SER A 55 3.87 -14.27 4.47
N TRP A 56 4.88 -13.48 4.80
CA TRP A 56 6.05 -13.96 5.54
C TRP A 56 5.66 -14.50 6.92
N ALA A 57 4.84 -13.77 7.67
CA ALA A 57 4.40 -14.18 9.00
C ALA A 57 3.63 -15.51 8.98
N LEU A 58 2.70 -15.70 8.03
CA LEU A 58 1.97 -16.96 7.90
C LEU A 58 2.90 -18.13 7.55
N LYS A 59 3.88 -17.91 6.67
CA LYS A 59 4.84 -18.96 6.27
C LYS A 59 5.81 -19.35 7.37
N VAL A 60 6.39 -18.38 8.09
CA VAL A 60 7.43 -18.65 9.09
C VAL A 60 6.87 -19.31 10.34
N ASN A 61 5.66 -18.93 10.76
CA ASN A 61 5.08 -19.49 11.97
C ASN A 61 4.49 -20.90 11.79
N ASN A 62 4.25 -21.33 10.54
CA ASN A 62 3.76 -22.66 10.19
C ASN A 62 2.59 -23.18 11.06
N TYR A 63 1.56 -22.35 11.22
CA TYR A 63 0.40 -22.66 12.06
C TYR A 63 -0.39 -23.91 11.62
N VAL A 64 -0.18 -24.37 10.38
CA VAL A 64 -0.79 -25.60 9.84
C VAL A 64 -0.36 -26.84 10.63
N ASP A 65 0.90 -26.87 11.08
CA ASP A 65 1.47 -28.03 11.80
C ASP A 65 1.44 -27.84 13.33
N GLU A 66 0.76 -26.82 13.84
CA GLU A 66 0.74 -26.53 15.27
C GLU A 66 -0.17 -27.51 16.03
N PRO A 67 0.38 -28.31 16.97
CA PRO A 67 -0.33 -29.42 17.58
C PRO A 67 -1.49 -28.98 18.48
N LEU A 68 -1.44 -27.81 19.13
CA LEU A 68 -2.51 -27.32 19.99
C LEU A 68 -3.73 -26.86 19.17
N LEU A 69 -3.51 -26.11 18.09
CA LEU A 69 -4.53 -25.68 17.15
C LEU A 69 -5.21 -26.89 16.52
N ARG A 70 -4.42 -27.90 16.13
CA ARG A 70 -4.95 -29.15 15.59
C ARG A 70 -5.76 -29.93 16.62
N ALA A 71 -5.29 -30.03 17.87
CA ALA A 71 -6.04 -30.67 18.95
C ALA A 71 -7.34 -29.92 19.28
N CYS A 72 -7.36 -28.60 19.14
CA CYS A 72 -8.54 -27.75 19.29
C CYS A 72 -9.43 -27.70 18.03
N GLY A 73 -9.09 -28.42 16.96
CA GLY A 73 -9.86 -28.44 15.70
C GLY A 73 -9.80 -27.14 14.88
N VAL A 74 -8.83 -26.27 15.15
CA VAL A 74 -8.61 -25.02 14.42
C VAL A 74 -7.58 -25.24 13.31
N LEU A 75 -7.96 -24.91 12.07
CA LEU A 75 -7.06 -24.95 10.91
C LEU A 75 -6.83 -23.52 10.38
N VAL A 76 -5.57 -23.07 10.39
CA VAL A 76 -5.18 -21.77 9.84
C VAL A 76 -4.41 -21.99 8.55
N SER A 77 -4.91 -21.43 7.44
CA SER A 77 -4.23 -21.55 6.14
C SER A 77 -3.10 -20.50 6.01
N ASN A 78 -2.07 -20.84 5.24
CA ASN A 78 -0.96 -19.93 4.96
C ASN A 78 -1.24 -18.97 3.78
N ASN A 79 -2.43 -19.03 3.21
CA ASN A 79 -2.84 -18.27 2.02
C ASN A 79 -3.90 -17.23 2.41
N PHE A 80 -3.88 -16.09 1.73
CA PHE A 80 -4.94 -15.10 1.89
C PHE A 80 -6.25 -15.60 1.32
N THR A 81 -7.33 -15.41 2.06
CA THR A 81 -8.69 -15.67 1.57
C THR A 81 -9.06 -14.63 0.52
N GLN A 82 -9.36 -15.09 -0.68
CA GLN A 82 -9.88 -14.25 -1.75
C GLN A 82 -11.36 -13.97 -1.50
N VAL A 83 -11.74 -12.70 -1.49
CA VAL A 83 -13.12 -12.25 -1.29
C VAL A 83 -13.48 -11.35 -2.46
N GLU A 84 -14.64 -11.58 -3.07
CA GLU A 84 -15.19 -10.69 -4.08
C GLU A 84 -15.82 -9.47 -3.40
N GLY A 85 -15.45 -8.28 -3.86
CA GLY A 85 -15.97 -7.02 -3.34
C GLY A 85 -16.57 -6.17 -4.45
N CYS A 86 -17.73 -5.57 -4.20
CA CYS A 86 -18.35 -4.61 -5.12
C CYS A 86 -17.88 -3.19 -4.78
N VAL A 87 -17.36 -2.46 -5.78
CA VAL A 87 -17.06 -1.03 -5.64
C VAL A 87 -18.32 -0.25 -5.94
N LEU A 88 -18.87 0.46 -4.94
CA LEU A 88 -20.02 1.33 -5.12
C LEU A 88 -19.60 2.63 -5.81
N SER A 89 -20.48 3.17 -6.66
CA SER A 89 -20.27 4.47 -7.29
C SER A 89 -20.12 5.58 -6.24
N ALA A 90 -19.14 6.45 -6.44
CA ALA A 90 -18.94 7.62 -5.58
C ALA A 90 -20.18 8.53 -5.62
N PRO A 91 -20.60 9.11 -4.48
CA PRO A 91 -21.77 9.98 -4.42
C PRO A 91 -21.54 11.25 -5.23
N ARG A 92 -22.62 11.77 -5.83
CA ARG A 92 -22.54 13.03 -6.60
C ARG A 92 -22.44 14.23 -5.66
N VAL A 93 -21.55 15.15 -6.03
CA VAL A 93 -21.35 16.42 -5.34
C VAL A 93 -22.15 17.50 -6.06
N HIS A 94 -23.14 18.07 -5.37
CA HIS A 94 -23.85 19.27 -5.84
C HIS A 94 -23.36 20.46 -5.02
N THR A 95 -22.67 21.39 -5.67
CA THR A 95 -22.32 22.69 -5.07
C THR A 95 -23.42 23.69 -5.42
N LEU A 96 -24.18 24.14 -4.43
CA LEU A 96 -25.09 25.28 -4.60
C LEU A 96 -24.26 26.54 -4.35
N LEU A 97 -23.69 27.09 -5.42
CA LEU A 97 -23.06 28.40 -5.40
C LEU A 97 -24.19 29.43 -5.36
N SER A 98 -24.55 29.93 -4.18
CA SER A 98 -25.24 31.22 -4.10
C SER A 98 -24.17 32.31 -4.20
N ASP A 99 -24.45 33.36 -4.96
CA ASP A 99 -23.53 34.45 -5.32
C ASP A 99 -23.04 35.33 -4.14
N LEU A 100 -22.86 34.78 -2.93
CA LEU A 100 -22.16 35.44 -1.82
C LEU A 100 -20.74 34.89 -1.68
N PRO A 101 -19.70 35.75 -1.65
CA PRO A 101 -18.29 35.34 -1.73
C PRO A 101 -17.72 34.62 -0.48
N ILE A 102 -18.56 34.11 0.44
CA ILE A 102 -18.11 33.57 1.75
C ILE A 102 -18.74 32.20 2.11
N LEU A 103 -19.79 31.72 1.42
CA LEU A 103 -20.49 30.48 1.80
C LEU A 103 -20.55 29.47 0.64
N LEU A 104 -19.56 28.59 0.52
CA LEU A 104 -19.63 27.44 -0.39
C LEU A 104 -20.39 26.30 0.29
N LEU A 105 -21.66 26.09 -0.09
CA LEU A 105 -22.45 24.96 0.40
C LEU A 105 -22.26 23.75 -0.52
N VAL A 106 -21.65 22.68 0.01
CA VAL A 106 -21.43 21.41 -0.71
C VAL A 106 -22.38 20.35 -0.16
N ALA A 107 -23.29 19.83 -1.00
CA ALA A 107 -24.22 18.77 -0.65
C ALA A 107 -23.84 17.43 -1.33
N LEU A 108 -23.82 16.33 -0.56
CA LEU A 108 -23.58 14.95 -1.04
C LEU A 108 -24.83 14.08 -0.85
N PHE A 109 -25.28 13.38 -1.90
CA PHE A 109 -26.43 12.46 -1.87
C PHE A 109 -26.04 11.05 -2.37
N TYR A 110 -26.66 10.00 -1.79
CA TYR A 110 -26.57 8.60 -2.26
C TYR A 110 -27.95 8.14 -2.75
N GLU A 111 -27.99 7.47 -3.91
CA GLU A 111 -29.21 7.27 -4.71
C GLU A 111 -30.12 6.10 -4.29
N ASP A 112 -29.78 5.24 -3.32
CA ASP A 112 -30.45 3.92 -3.21
C ASP A 112 -31.34 3.66 -1.99
N GLY A 113 -31.89 4.70 -1.33
CA GLY A 113 -33.13 4.60 -0.53
C GLY A 113 -33.26 3.58 0.62
N ARG A 114 -32.23 2.77 0.96
CA ARG A 114 -32.31 1.70 1.97
C ARG A 114 -31.56 2.06 3.28
N PRO A 115 -32.18 1.89 4.47
CA PRO A 115 -31.57 2.26 5.74
C PRO A 115 -30.57 1.21 6.25
N VAL A 116 -29.45 1.65 6.83
CA VAL A 116 -28.45 0.75 7.45
C VAL A 116 -28.48 0.94 8.98
N ASN A 117 -28.62 -0.17 9.71
CA ASN A 117 -28.83 -0.22 11.17
C ASN A 117 -27.49 -0.08 11.94
N GLY A 118 -27.48 0.68 13.04
CA GLY A 118 -26.25 1.14 13.72
C GLY A 118 -25.89 0.41 15.02
N LYS A 119 -24.61 0.47 15.42
CA LYS A 119 -24.13 0.44 16.81
C LYS A 119 -22.66 0.88 16.93
N SER A 120 -22.42 1.73 17.93
CA SER A 120 -21.23 2.52 18.34
C SER A 120 -20.25 1.69 19.19
N ILE A 121 -19.05 2.09 19.65
CA ILE A 121 -18.57 3.32 20.33
C ILE A 121 -17.05 3.43 20.19
N GLY A 122 -16.55 4.68 20.09
CA GLY A 122 -15.13 5.04 19.94
C GLY A 122 -14.66 5.03 18.48
N ARG A 123 -15.61 5.16 17.58
CA ARG A 123 -15.58 4.84 16.16
C ARG A 123 -17.04 4.84 15.77
N LYS A 124 -17.28 5.19 14.49
CA LYS A 124 -18.54 4.90 13.80
C LYS A 124 -19.62 5.89 14.30
N VAL A 125 -20.58 6.30 13.51
CA VAL A 125 -21.46 5.38 12.84
C VAL A 125 -22.35 6.19 11.93
N LEU A 126 -22.40 5.73 10.69
CA LEU A 126 -23.55 5.68 9.79
C LEU A 126 -24.59 6.80 9.92
N LEU A 127 -24.75 7.50 8.79
CA LEU A 127 -25.94 7.32 7.95
C LEU A 127 -27.22 6.96 8.72
N ASN A 128 -27.77 7.91 9.48
CA ASN A 128 -29.21 8.07 9.71
C ASN A 128 -29.40 9.33 10.58
N LYS A 129 -29.97 10.43 10.11
CA LYS A 129 -31.13 10.56 9.24
C LYS A 129 -30.93 11.77 8.31
N ARG A 130 -30.94 11.45 7.01
CA ARG A 130 -31.24 12.31 5.86
C ARG A 130 -30.44 13.62 5.80
N THR A 131 -29.47 13.64 4.88
CA THR A 131 -28.64 14.79 4.47
C THR A 131 -27.40 15.01 5.35
N LEU A 132 -26.22 14.71 4.80
CA LEU A 132 -24.95 15.16 5.35
C LEU A 132 -24.63 16.53 4.73
N MET A 133 -25.12 17.60 5.34
CA MET A 133 -24.75 18.97 4.94
C MET A 133 -23.45 19.33 5.65
N ILE A 134 -22.31 19.21 4.97
CA ILE A 134 -21.04 19.72 5.47
C ILE A 134 -20.98 21.20 5.05
N VAL A 135 -21.19 22.10 6.00
CA VAL A 135 -20.92 23.53 5.80
C VAL A 135 -19.44 23.76 6.09
N VAL A 136 -18.64 23.97 5.04
CA VAL A 136 -17.24 24.39 5.21
C VAL A 136 -17.22 25.91 5.18
N PHE A 137 -16.97 26.53 6.33
CA PHE A 137 -16.58 27.95 6.39
C PHE A 137 -15.07 28.03 6.14
N LEU A 138 -14.66 28.70 5.06
CA LEU A 138 -13.26 29.07 4.81
C LEU A 138 -12.90 30.34 5.59
#